data_AF-A0AAW0G1C0-F1
#
_entry.id   AF-A0AAW0G1C0-F1
#
_cell.length_a   1.000
_cell.length_b   1.000
_cell.length_c   1.000
_cell.angle_alpha   90.00
_cell.angle_beta   90.00
_cell.angle_gamma   90.00
#
_symmetry.space_group_name_H-M   'P 1'
#
loop_
_entity.id
_entity.type
_entity.pdbx_description
1 polymer ?
#
loop_
_entity_poly.entity_id
_entity_poly.type
_entity_poly.pdbx_seq_one_letter_code
_entity_poly.pdbx_strand_id
1 'polypeptide(L)'
;MPHSASKNHLRVPRFITNPPVTLKEPFNLNREDPKDYSLVEQKILNTLGVTSLPDWQIKAERKRFTPRTRAGKDILIMAEVERMKAYALKTRKPVDSMHINGPVPYQVIV
;
A
#
# COMPACT_ATOMS: atom_id res chain seq x y z
N MET A 1 -8.44 4.63 -11.74
CA MET A 1 -8.32 3.39 -12.53
C MET A 1 -9.21 2.32 -11.91
N PRO A 2 -10.38 2.05 -12.48
CA PRO A 2 -11.16 0.87 -12.12
C PRO A 2 -10.27 -0.37 -12.29
N HIS A 3 -10.16 -1.19 -11.25
CA HIS A 3 -9.41 -2.44 -11.30
C HIS A 3 -10.11 -3.51 -10.45
N SER A 4 -9.84 -4.79 -10.75
CA SER A 4 -10.40 -5.94 -10.04
C SER A 4 -9.35 -7.03 -9.84
N ALA A 5 -9.57 -7.89 -8.85
CA ALA A 5 -8.72 -9.06 -8.66
C ALA A 5 -8.90 -10.05 -9.83
N SER A 6 -7.80 -10.48 -10.46
CA SER A 6 -7.85 -11.48 -11.54
C SER A 6 -8.04 -12.90 -10.99
N LYS A 7 -8.87 -13.71 -11.67
CA LYS A 7 -9.05 -15.14 -11.34
C LYS A 7 -7.79 -15.93 -11.70
N ASN A 8 -7.34 -16.81 -10.80
CA ASN A 8 -6.19 -17.68 -11.03
C ASN A 8 -6.62 -19.06 -11.53
N HIS A 9 -6.95 -19.18 -12.83
CA HIS A 9 -7.47 -20.42 -13.43
C HIS A 9 -6.47 -21.58 -13.41
N LEU A 10 -5.17 -21.28 -13.55
CA LEU A 10 -4.11 -22.29 -13.57
C LEU A 10 -3.70 -22.77 -12.17
N ARG A 11 -4.17 -22.09 -11.12
CA ARG A 11 -3.84 -22.38 -9.71
C ARG A 11 -2.34 -22.37 -9.37
N VAL A 12 -1.49 -21.88 -10.28
CA VAL A 12 -0.07 -21.60 -10.01
C VAL A 12 0.01 -20.39 -9.08
N PRO A 13 0.75 -20.46 -7.95
CA PRO A 13 0.89 -19.32 -7.05
C PRO A 13 1.41 -18.07 -7.78
N ARG A 14 0.75 -16.93 -7.55
CA ARG A 14 1.18 -15.62 -8.05
C ARG A 14 1.47 -14.72 -6.86
N PHE A 15 2.72 -14.32 -6.72
CA PHE A 15 3.14 -13.39 -5.67
C PHE A 15 3.09 -11.97 -6.25
N ILE A 16 2.18 -11.15 -5.72
CA ILE A 16 2.08 -9.74 -6.09
C ILE A 16 2.54 -8.95 -4.88
N THR A 17 3.69 -8.30 -5.02
CA THR A 17 4.14 -7.28 -4.07
C THR A 17 3.66 -5.93 -4.58
N ASN A 18 2.67 -5.34 -3.90
CA ASN A 18 2.27 -3.96 -4.15
C ASN A 18 2.77 -3.11 -2.97
N PRO A 19 4.06 -2.74 -2.95
CA PRO A 19 4.58 -1.88 -1.91
C PRO A 19 3.80 -0.55 -1.94
N PRO A 20 3.26 -0.09 -0.81
CA PRO A 20 2.57 1.18 -0.76
C PRO A 20 3.61 2.29 -1.04
N VAL A 21 3.39 3.07 -2.09
CA VAL A 21 4.14 4.30 -2.34
C VAL A 21 3.31 5.46 -1.80
N THR A 22 3.82 6.09 -0.75
CA THR A 22 3.27 7.32 -0.16
C THR A 22 4.01 8.52 -0.73
N LEU A 23 3.27 9.59 -1.01
CA LEU A 23 3.87 10.87 -1.36
C LEU A 23 4.14 11.64 -0.08
N LYS A 24 5.33 12.22 0.05
CA LYS A 24 5.69 13.13 1.15
C LYS A 24 4.83 14.40 1.13
N GLU A 25 4.56 14.90 -0.07
CA GLU A 25 3.78 16.12 -0.32
C GLU A 25 2.75 15.88 -1.43
N PRO A 26 1.68 16.68 -1.52
CA PRO A 26 0.80 16.69 -2.70
C PRO A 26 1.58 16.94 -3.99
N PHE A 27 1.04 16.50 -5.13
CA PHE A 27 1.58 16.88 -6.43
C PHE A 27 1.58 18.42 -6.57
N ASN A 28 2.57 18.99 -7.24
CA ASN A 28 2.53 20.37 -7.68
C ASN A 28 2.41 20.36 -9.20
N LEU A 29 1.24 20.74 -9.71
CA LEU A 29 0.93 20.77 -11.15
C LEU A 29 1.19 22.14 -11.78
N ASN A 30 1.83 23.06 -11.05
CA ASN A 30 2.19 24.40 -11.50
C ASN A 30 3.59 24.79 -11.00
N ARG A 31 4.61 24.02 -11.40
CA ARG A 31 6.01 24.29 -11.06
C ARG A 31 6.57 25.38 -11.97
N GLU A 32 7.49 26.19 -11.44
CA GLU A 32 8.15 27.25 -12.22
C GLU A 32 9.10 26.68 -13.27
N ASP A 33 9.97 25.74 -12.89
CA ASP A 33 10.84 25.02 -13.83
C ASP A 33 10.16 23.72 -14.29
N PRO A 34 9.90 23.54 -15.61
CA PRO A 34 9.38 22.28 -16.15
C PRO A 34 10.24 21.04 -15.83
N LYS A 35 11.53 21.20 -15.54
CA LYS A 35 12.44 20.09 -15.16
C LYS A 35 12.15 19.54 -13.77
N ASP A 36 11.48 20.31 -12.92
CA ASP A 36 11.16 19.91 -11.55
C ASP A 36 9.93 19.01 -11.47
N TYR A 37 9.18 18.85 -12.56
CA TYR A 37 8.04 17.94 -12.59
C TYR A 37 8.50 16.48 -12.48
N SER A 38 7.91 15.75 -11.54
CA SER A 38 8.00 14.29 -11.49
C SER A 38 7.35 13.66 -12.73
N LEU A 39 7.77 12.44 -13.07
CA LEU A 39 7.17 11.69 -14.18
C LEU A 39 5.64 11.51 -14.04
N VAL A 40 5.14 11.42 -12.81
CA VAL A 40 3.71 11.29 -12.55
C VAL A 40 2.98 12.61 -12.83
N GLU A 41 3.52 13.74 -12.38
CA GLU A 41 2.98 15.06 -12.70
C GLU A 41 2.99 15.31 -14.21
N GLN A 42 4.10 15.03 -14.89
CA GLN A 42 4.18 15.13 -16.36
C GLN A 42 3.15 14.24 -17.05
N LYS A 43 2.97 13.00 -16.60
CA LYS A 43 1.97 12.09 -17.17
C LYS A 43 0.55 12.63 -17.00
N ILE A 44 0.23 13.22 -15.85
CA ILE A 44 -1.07 13.85 -15.60
C ILE A 44 -1.30 14.99 -16.58
N LEU A 45 -0.36 15.94 -16.66
CA LEU A 45 -0.44 17.12 -17.53
C LEU A 45 -0.57 16.73 -19.01
N ASN A 46 0.29 15.82 -19.48
CA ASN A 46 0.26 15.32 -20.86
C ASN A 46 -1.07 14.62 -21.20
N THR A 47 -1.65 13.88 -20.24
CA THR A 47 -2.94 13.20 -20.47
C THR A 47 -4.10 14.18 -20.51
N LEU A 48 -4.01 15.28 -19.76
CA LEU A 48 -5.00 16.36 -19.77
C LEU A 48 -4.81 17.33 -20.95
N GLY A 49 -3.68 17.26 -21.67
CA GLY A 49 -3.38 18.16 -22.78
C GLY A 49 -3.06 19.59 -22.34
N VAL A 50 -2.55 19.77 -21.11
CA VAL A 50 -2.20 21.09 -20.55
C VAL A 50 -0.75 21.10 -20.08
N THR A 51 -0.16 22.30 -19.98
CA THR A 51 1.23 22.48 -19.51
C THR A 51 1.34 22.71 -18.01
N SER A 52 0.29 23.24 -17.38
CA SER A 52 0.21 23.44 -15.93
C SER A 52 -1.24 23.56 -15.47
N LEU A 53 -1.46 23.50 -14.15
CA LEU A 53 -2.76 23.72 -13.49
C LEU A 53 -2.59 24.64 -12.27
N PRO A 54 -2.54 25.97 -12.47
CA PRO A 54 -2.27 26.95 -11.40
C PRO A 54 -3.35 26.98 -10.31
N ASP A 55 -4.60 26.74 -10.68
CA ASP A 55 -5.73 26.76 -9.73
C ASP A 55 -5.88 25.44 -8.95
N TRP A 56 -5.08 24.43 -9.27
CA TRP A 56 -5.15 23.14 -8.61
C TRP A 56 -4.41 23.18 -7.27
N GLN A 57 -5.15 22.92 -6.20
CA GLN A 57 -4.61 22.75 -4.86
C GLN A 57 -5.47 21.77 -4.05
N ILE A 58 -4.83 21.09 -3.10
CA ILE A 58 -5.57 20.29 -2.13
C ILE A 58 -6.43 21.21 -1.25
N LYS A 59 -7.69 20.84 -1.00
CA LYS A 59 -8.62 21.65 -0.19
C LYS A 59 -8.68 21.24 1.29
N ALA A 60 -8.03 20.14 1.65
CA ALA A 60 -8.04 19.61 3.00
C ALA A 60 -6.85 18.67 3.23
N GLU A 61 -6.52 18.44 4.51
CA GLU A 61 -5.51 17.48 4.92
C GLU A 61 -5.86 16.04 4.52
N ARG A 62 -4.84 15.23 4.22
CA ARG A 62 -5.02 13.80 3.94
C ARG A 62 -5.44 13.08 5.23
N LYS A 63 -6.63 12.50 5.23
CA LYS A 63 -7.13 11.68 6.34
C LYS A 63 -6.69 10.23 6.19
N ARG A 64 -6.33 9.61 7.32
CA ARG A 64 -6.14 8.16 7.37
C ARG A 64 -7.48 7.47 7.35
N PHE A 65 -7.58 6.42 6.55
CA PHE A 65 -8.77 5.58 6.48
C PHE A 65 -8.39 4.16 6.88
N THR A 66 -8.97 3.68 7.99
CA THR A 66 -8.82 2.28 8.40
C THR A 66 -9.90 1.46 7.70
N PRO A 67 -9.54 0.50 6.82
CA PRO A 67 -10.52 -0.33 6.16
C PRO A 67 -11.31 -1.17 7.17
N ARG A 68 -12.62 -1.34 6.95
CA ARG A 68 -13.47 -2.19 7.81
C ARG A 68 -12.97 -3.63 7.93
N THR A 69 -12.27 -4.12 6.92
CA THR A 69 -11.69 -5.48 6.90
C THR A 69 -10.50 -5.66 7.84
N ARG A 70 -9.99 -4.59 8.47
CA ARG A 70 -8.75 -4.64 9.25
C ARG A 70 -8.84 -5.61 10.42
N ALA A 71 -9.89 -5.51 11.23
CA ALA A 71 -10.11 -6.39 12.38
C ALA A 71 -10.12 -7.88 11.98
N GLY A 72 -10.79 -8.22 10.86
CA GLY A 72 -10.78 -9.59 10.34
C GLY A 72 -9.40 -10.09 9.94
N LYS A 73 -8.57 -9.23 9.34
CA LYS A 73 -7.17 -9.59 9.00
C LYS A 73 -6.32 -9.78 10.26
N ASP A 74 -6.50 -8.95 11.27
CA ASP A 74 -5.77 -9.04 12.54
C ASP A 74 -6.09 -10.37 13.26
N ILE A 75 -7.35 -10.81 13.25
CA ILE A 75 -7.77 -12.13 13.75
C ILE A 75 -7.07 -13.27 12.99
N LEU A 76 -7.02 -13.20 11.66
CA LEU A 76 -6.34 -14.22 10.85
C LEU A 76 -4.83 -14.28 11.12
N ILE A 77 -4.18 -13.14 11.32
CA ILE A 77 -2.76 -13.07 11.71
C ILE A 77 -2.54 -13.79 13.03
N MET A 78 -3.38 -13.54 14.04
CA MET A 78 -3.26 -14.19 15.34
C MET A 78 -3.43 -15.71 15.23
N ALA A 79 -4.46 -16.16 14.50
CA ALA A 79 -4.69 -17.59 14.28
C ALA A 79 -3.51 -18.28 13.58
N GLU A 80 -2.90 -17.62 12.58
CA GLU A 80 -1.73 -18.14 11.88
C GLU A 80 -0.49 -18.19 12.77
N VAL A 81 -0.26 -17.17 13.60
CA VAL A 81 0.84 -17.17 14.58
C VAL A 81 0.70 -18.32 15.58
N GLU A 82 -0.50 -18.60 16.09
CA GLU A 82 -0.74 -19.74 16.98
C GLU A 82 -0.49 -21.08 16.27
N ARG A 83 -0.91 -21.21 15.00
CA ARG A 83 -0.60 -22.38 14.19
C ARG A 83 0.92 -22.58 14.01
N MET A 84 1.66 -21.49 13.78
CA MET A 84 3.12 -21.52 13.66
C MET A 84 3.79 -21.94 14.97
N LYS A 85 3.34 -21.42 16.13
CA LYS A 85 3.84 -21.82 17.46
C LYS A 85 3.61 -23.31 17.74
N ALA A 86 2.42 -23.82 17.45
CA ALA A 86 2.11 -25.24 17.62
C ALA A 86 3.00 -26.14 16.73
N TYR A 87 3.24 -25.72 15.48
CA TYR A 87 4.13 -26.43 14.58
C TYR A 87 5.59 -26.41 15.07
N ALA A 88 6.08 -25.25 15.51
CA ALA A 88 7.41 -25.08 16.08
C ALA A 88 7.65 -25.99 17.29
N LEU A 89 6.66 -26.10 18.19
CA LEU A 89 6.72 -27.01 19.34
C LEU A 89 6.87 -28.46 18.90
N LYS A 90 6.15 -28.89 17.86
CA LYS A 90 6.23 -30.25 17.31
C LYS A 90 7.57 -30.54 16.63
N THR A 91 8.11 -29.58 15.88
CA THR A 91 9.30 -29.80 15.04
C THR A 91 10.60 -29.29 15.66
N ARG A 92 10.55 -28.65 16.83
CA ARG A 92 11.67 -27.93 17.46
C ARG A 92 12.34 -26.91 16.52
N LYS A 93 11.55 -26.33 15.60
CA LYS A 93 12.01 -25.28 14.69
C LYS A 93 11.63 -23.92 15.27
N PRO A 94 12.40 -22.86 15.00
CA PRO A 94 12.04 -21.52 15.47
C PRO A 94 10.78 -21.01 14.77
N VAL A 95 10.03 -20.14 15.46
CA VAL A 95 8.96 -19.34 14.86
C VAL A 95 9.56 -18.01 14.44
N ASP A 96 9.46 -17.68 13.15
CA ASP A 96 9.86 -16.36 12.64
C ASP A 96 8.63 -15.63 12.08
N SER A 97 8.21 -14.58 12.78
CA SER A 97 7.10 -13.73 12.36
C SER A 97 7.21 -12.36 13.02
N MET A 98 7.06 -11.31 12.21
CA MET A 98 6.95 -9.94 12.75
C MET A 98 5.73 -9.77 13.67
N HIS A 99 4.75 -10.67 13.60
CA HIS A 99 3.52 -10.64 14.39
C HIS A 99 3.55 -11.54 15.63
N ILE A 100 4.72 -12.02 16.04
CA ILE A 100 4.84 -12.97 17.16
C ILE A 100 4.24 -12.46 18.48
N ASN A 101 4.31 -11.14 18.69
CA ASN A 101 3.78 -10.43 19.85
C ASN A 101 2.42 -9.74 19.58
N GLY A 102 1.75 -10.12 18.49
CA GLY A 102 0.47 -9.57 18.05
C GLY A 102 0.54 -8.87 16.68
N PRO A 103 -0.63 -8.51 16.11
CA PRO A 103 -0.69 -7.83 14.82
C PRO A 103 0.06 -6.52 14.85
N VAL A 104 1.06 -6.39 13.97
CA VAL A 104 1.83 -5.16 13.81
C VAL A 104 1.05 -4.26 12.85
N PRO A 105 0.77 -3.00 13.22
CA PRO A 105 0.17 -2.05 12.32
C PRO A 105 1.09 -1.85 11.10
N TYR A 106 0.52 -1.69 9.90
CA TYR A 106 1.34 -1.30 8.76
C TYR A 106 2.05 0.03 9.08
N GLN A 107 3.38 -0.01 9.12
CA GLN A 107 4.18 1.21 9.04
C GLN A 107 4.05 1.72 7.61
N VAL A 108 3.07 2.61 7.38
CA VAL A 108 3.10 3.45 6.19
C VAL A 108 4.11 4.54 6.51
N ILE A 109 5.33 4.38 6.00
CA ILE A 109 6.35 5.42 6.04
C ILE A 109 5.71 6.69 5.48
N VAL A 110 5.72 7.76 6.27
CA VAL A 110 5.38 9.11 5.81
C VAL A 110 6.66 9.74 5.27
#